data_AF-A0A4U0RLG9-F1
#
_entry.id   AF-A0A4U0RLG9-F1
#
_cell.length_a   1.000
_cell.length_b   1.000
_cell.length_c   1.000
_cell.angle_alpha   90.00
_cell.angle_beta   90.00
_cell.angle_gamma   90.00
#
_symmetry.space_group_name_H-M   'P 1'
#
loop_
_entity.id
_entity.type
_entity.pdbx_description
1 polymer ?
#
loop_
_entity_poly.entity_id
_entity_poly.type
_entity_poly.pdbx_seq_one_letter_code
_entity_poly.pdbx_strand_id
1 'polypeptide(L)'
;MIVDCLGLLLAVMVTAADVQDRDAAFPLLERLHRRFRKVTLVWADGGYTGKLVTWAQRQRRLTVRVVKRTDDMSGFVVLPRRWVVERTLSWLMRSRRLVRDYETRPEVHETMVLWSMTMVMTRRLARQRA
;
A
#
# COMPACT_ATOMS: atom_id res chain seq x y z
N MET A 1 1.98 -1.00 2.49
CA MET A 1 0.49 -1.12 2.42
C MET A 1 0.05 -1.29 0.96
N ILE A 2 -1.17 -1.76 0.71
CA ILE A 2 -1.77 -1.86 -0.64
C ILE A 2 -3.13 -1.17 -0.63
N VAL A 3 -3.35 -0.32 -1.64
CA VAL A 3 -4.56 0.47 -1.82
C VAL A 3 -5.14 0.25 -3.22
N ASP A 4 -6.43 0.50 -3.39
CA ASP A 4 -7.05 0.53 -4.71
C ASP A 4 -6.75 1.84 -5.48
N CYS A 5 -7.32 1.99 -6.67
CA CYS A 5 -7.14 3.18 -7.51
C CYS A 5 -7.66 4.49 -6.86
N LEU A 6 -8.61 4.39 -5.92
CA LEU A 6 -9.18 5.51 -5.17
C LEU A 6 -8.40 5.82 -3.88
N GLY A 7 -7.37 5.02 -3.56
CA GLY A 7 -6.61 5.12 -2.33
C GLY A 7 -7.31 4.51 -1.11
N LEU A 8 -8.26 3.60 -1.33
CA LEU A 8 -8.90 2.84 -0.25
C LEU A 8 -8.03 1.63 0.10
N LEU A 9 -7.80 1.41 1.39
CA LEU A 9 -6.91 0.36 1.87
C LEU A 9 -7.49 -1.02 1.58
N LEU A 10 -6.69 -1.87 0.93
CA LEU A 10 -7.00 -3.28 0.69
C LEU A 10 -6.24 -4.18 1.67
N ALA A 11 -4.96 -3.90 1.90
CA ALA A 11 -4.14 -4.65 2.84
C ALA A 11 -3.09 -3.75 3.50
N VAL A 12 -2.83 -3.99 4.78
CA VAL A 12 -1.73 -3.35 5.52
C VAL A 12 -0.93 -4.41 6.27
N MET A 13 0.34 -4.12 6.44
CA MET A 13 1.25 -4.82 7.32
C MET A 13 2.19 -3.78 7.90
N VAL A 14 2.41 -3.82 9.19
CA VAL A 14 3.44 -3.03 9.88
C VAL A 14 4.50 -4.03 10.32
N THR A 15 5.76 -3.71 10.04
CA THR A 15 6.91 -4.55 10.39
C THR A 15 7.85 -3.77 11.28
N ALA A 16 8.76 -4.47 11.93
CA ALA A 16 9.89 -3.84 12.59
C ALA A 16 10.76 -3.08 11.57
N ALA A 17 11.50 -2.08 12.03
CA ALA A 17 12.25 -1.15 11.18
C ALA A 17 13.44 -1.80 10.44
N ASP A 18 13.92 -2.95 10.91
CA ASP A 18 14.98 -3.74 10.30
C ASP A 18 14.50 -4.59 9.11
N VAL A 19 13.18 -4.76 8.97
CA VAL A 19 12.60 -5.51 7.85
C VAL A 19 12.49 -4.59 6.63
N GLN A 20 13.12 -5.00 5.53
CA GLN A 20 12.99 -4.26 4.28
C GLN A 20 11.59 -4.44 3.68
N ASP A 21 11.06 -3.36 3.11
CA ASP A 21 9.78 -3.35 2.39
C ASP A 21 9.67 -4.46 1.33
N ARG A 22 10.76 -4.77 0.63
CA ARG A 22 10.82 -5.84 -0.38
C ARG A 22 10.55 -7.23 0.20
N ASP A 23 10.95 -7.46 1.44
CA ASP A 23 10.78 -8.74 2.14
C ASP A 23 9.36 -8.82 2.73
N ALA A 24 8.89 -7.72 3.32
CA ALA A 24 7.51 -7.57 3.80
C ALA A 24 6.46 -7.68 2.68
N ALA A 25 6.84 -7.39 1.43
CA ALA A 25 5.95 -7.46 0.28
C ALA A 25 5.39 -8.87 0.02
N PHE A 26 6.17 -9.93 0.27
CA PHE A 26 5.72 -11.31 0.07
C PHE A 26 4.49 -11.67 0.93
N PRO A 27 4.56 -11.58 2.27
CA PRO A 27 3.41 -11.89 3.10
C PRO A 27 2.28 -10.85 2.95
N LEU A 28 2.59 -9.61 2.54
CA LEU A 28 1.55 -8.60 2.25
C LEU A 28 0.75 -8.93 0.98
N LEU A 29 1.41 -9.35 -0.10
CA LEU A 29 0.74 -9.83 -1.32
C LEU A 29 -0.05 -11.11 -1.04
N GLU A 30 0.44 -11.98 -0.15
CA GLU A 30 -0.31 -13.15 0.31
C GLU A 30 -1.62 -12.75 1.03
N ARG A 31 -1.54 -11.78 1.95
CA ARG A 31 -2.73 -11.23 2.64
C ARG A 31 -3.73 -10.66 1.64
N LEU A 32 -3.25 -9.89 0.65
CA LEU A 32 -4.09 -9.35 -0.42
C LEU A 32 -4.78 -10.48 -1.20
N HIS A 33 -4.02 -11.46 -1.67
CA HIS A 33 -4.54 -12.52 -2.53
C HIS A 33 -5.59 -13.37 -1.80
N ARG A 34 -5.38 -13.67 -0.50
CA ARG A 34 -6.37 -14.40 0.31
C ARG A 34 -7.71 -13.68 0.42
N ARG A 35 -7.70 -12.35 0.54
CA ARG A 35 -8.93 -11.55 0.71
C ARG A 35 -9.56 -11.11 -0.60
N PHE A 36 -8.75 -10.82 -1.61
CA PHE A 36 -9.14 -10.20 -2.88
C PHE A 36 -8.62 -11.00 -4.09
N ARG A 37 -9.14 -12.21 -4.28
CA ARG A 37 -8.73 -13.13 -5.35
C ARG A 37 -8.89 -12.57 -6.78
N LYS A 38 -9.76 -11.56 -6.96
CA LYS A 38 -9.99 -10.89 -8.25
C LYS A 38 -8.93 -9.85 -8.60
N VAL A 39 -8.08 -9.45 -7.65
CA VAL A 39 -6.98 -8.52 -7.93
C VAL A 39 -5.87 -9.28 -8.64
N THR A 40 -5.63 -8.91 -9.89
CA THR A 40 -4.62 -9.53 -10.77
C THR A 40 -3.45 -8.62 -11.08
N LEU A 41 -3.55 -7.31 -10.78
CA LEU A 41 -2.53 -6.31 -11.08
C LEU A 41 -2.25 -5.44 -9.84
N VAL A 42 -0.97 -5.32 -9.48
CA VAL A 42 -0.48 -4.40 -8.45
C VAL A 42 0.63 -3.54 -9.06
N TRP A 43 0.58 -2.23 -8.81
CA TRP A 43 1.68 -1.32 -9.14
C TRP A 43 2.60 -1.18 -7.94
N ALA A 44 3.91 -1.16 -8.19
CA ALA A 44 4.92 -0.92 -7.17
C ALA A 44 6.00 0.01 -7.70
N ASP A 45 6.76 0.66 -6.82
CA ASP A 45 7.90 1.47 -7.23
C ASP A 45 9.14 0.62 -7.55
N GLY A 46 10.22 1.29 -7.95
CA GLY A 46 11.48 0.65 -8.33
C GLY A 46 12.15 -0.21 -7.26
N GLY A 47 11.81 -0.05 -5.98
CA GLY A 47 12.35 -0.82 -4.87
C GLY A 47 11.84 -2.27 -4.82
N TYR A 48 10.75 -2.60 -5.52
CA TYR A 48 10.09 -3.90 -5.49
C TYR A 48 10.45 -4.82 -6.67
N THR A 49 11.56 -4.56 -7.37
CA THR A 49 12.00 -5.43 -8.47
C THR A 49 12.60 -6.76 -8.02
N GLY A 50 12.70 -7.70 -8.96
CA GLY A 50 13.41 -8.97 -8.76
C GLY A 50 12.47 -10.10 -8.32
N LYS A 51 12.89 -10.85 -7.30
CA LYS A 51 12.26 -12.11 -6.88
C LYS A 51 10.76 -11.99 -6.61
N LEU A 52 10.31 -10.87 -6.06
CA LEU A 52 8.90 -10.61 -5.75
C LEU A 52 8.01 -10.69 -7.00
N VAL A 53 8.43 -10.07 -8.10
CA VAL A 53 7.66 -10.02 -9.36
C VAL A 53 7.48 -11.43 -9.92
N THR A 54 8.57 -12.19 -9.99
CA THR A 54 8.56 -13.57 -10.49
C THR A 54 7.74 -14.49 -9.58
N TRP A 55 7.87 -14.33 -8.27
CA TRP A 55 7.11 -15.10 -7.28
C TRP A 55 5.61 -14.82 -7.38
N ALA A 56 5.20 -13.55 -7.43
CA ALA A 56 3.79 -13.15 -7.52
C ALA A 56 3.13 -13.71 -8.79
N GLN A 57 3.82 -13.64 -9.92
CA GLN A 57 3.32 -14.17 -11.18
C GLN A 57 3.18 -15.70 -11.12
N ARG A 58 4.20 -16.42 -10.64
CA ARG A 58 4.21 -17.90 -10.62
C ARG A 58 3.25 -18.50 -9.59
N GLN A 59 3.27 -17.96 -8.37
CA GLN A 59 2.59 -18.57 -7.22
C GLN A 59 1.17 -18.05 -7.00
N ARG A 60 0.86 -16.84 -7.50
CA ARG A 60 -0.40 -16.14 -7.21
C ARG A 60 -1.12 -15.64 -8.46
N ARG A 61 -0.57 -15.87 -9.66
CA ARG A 61 -1.09 -15.34 -10.93
C ARG A 61 -1.34 -13.82 -10.85
N LEU A 62 -0.49 -13.14 -10.08
CA LEU A 62 -0.58 -11.73 -9.78
C LEU A 62 0.56 -11.00 -10.48
N THR A 63 0.22 -10.07 -11.35
CA THR A 63 1.19 -9.24 -12.05
C THR A 63 1.57 -8.05 -11.17
N VAL A 64 2.86 -7.95 -10.82
CA VAL A 64 3.43 -6.78 -10.14
C VAL A 64 4.11 -5.91 -11.20
N ARG A 65 3.48 -4.79 -11.56
CA ARG A 65 4.01 -3.82 -12.51
C ARG A 65 4.86 -2.80 -11.76
N VAL A 66 6.17 -2.94 -11.87
CA VAL A 66 7.11 -2.00 -11.26
C VAL A 66 7.26 -0.76 -12.14
N VAL A 67 6.94 0.40 -11.58
CA VAL A 67 7.08 1.71 -12.23
C VAL A 67 8.40 2.32 -11.77
N LYS A 68 9.37 2.39 -12.68
CA LYS A 68 10.66 3.06 -12.46
C LYS A 68 10.70 4.39 -13.20
N ARG A 69 11.44 5.33 -12.63
CA ARG A 69 11.93 6.49 -13.37
C ARG A 69 13.05 6.01 -14.29
N THR A 70 13.02 6.44 -15.55
CA THR A 70 14.13 6.23 -16.49
C THR A 70 15.25 7.22 -16.17
N ASP A 71 16.50 6.77 -16.23
CA ASP A 71 17.68 7.59 -15.93
C ASP A 71 17.86 8.76 -16.92
N ASP A 72 17.28 8.65 -18.12
CA ASP A 72 17.30 9.67 -19.18
C ASP A 72 16.40 10.89 -18.89
N MET A 73 15.61 10.87 -17.82
CA MET A 73 14.68 11.95 -17.51
C MET A 73 15.27 12.96 -16.52
N SER A 74 15.43 14.20 -16.97
CA SER A 74 15.86 15.33 -16.14
C SER A 74 14.68 16.00 -15.40
N GLY A 75 14.94 16.58 -14.23
CA GLY A 75 13.92 17.27 -13.43
C GLY A 75 12.96 16.34 -12.67
N PHE A 76 11.81 16.88 -12.24
CA PHE A 76 10.75 16.14 -11.57
C PHE A 76 9.81 15.53 -12.60
N VAL A 77 9.64 14.20 -12.57
CA VAL A 77 8.69 13.50 -13.43
C VAL A 77 7.66 12.75 -12.61
N VAL A 78 6.38 13.01 -12.92
CA VAL A 78 5.26 12.34 -12.29
C VAL A 78 5.21 10.89 -12.76
N LEU A 79 5.50 9.97 -11.85
CA LEU A 79 5.35 8.54 -12.12
C LEU A 79 3.86 8.14 -12.00
N PRO A 80 3.29 7.46 -13.00
CA PRO A 80 1.92 7.00 -12.95
C PRO A 80 1.64 6.16 -11.70
N ARG A 81 0.49 6.40 -11.05
CA ARG A 81 -0.05 5.66 -9.88
C ARG A 81 0.74 5.74 -8.57
N ARG A 82 1.98 6.23 -8.55
CA ARG A 82 2.79 6.35 -7.32
C ARG A 82 2.14 7.24 -6.25
N TRP A 83 1.56 8.35 -6.68
CA TRP A 83 0.93 9.34 -5.81
C TRP A 83 -0.31 8.82 -5.05
N VAL A 84 -0.90 7.68 -5.45
CA VAL A 84 -2.13 7.18 -4.83
C VAL A 84 -1.86 6.69 -3.40
N VAL A 85 -0.74 6.00 -3.18
CA VAL A 85 -0.33 5.54 -1.84
C VAL A 85 0.07 6.74 -0.98
N GLU A 86 0.85 7.67 -1.54
CA GLU A 86 1.30 8.88 -0.85
C GLU A 86 0.11 9.75 -0.39
N ARG A 87 -0.88 9.95 -1.27
CA ARG A 87 -2.14 10.63 -0.91
C ARG A 87 -2.89 9.90 0.20
N THR A 88 -2.89 8.57 0.16
CA THR A 88 -3.51 7.76 1.21
C THR A 88 -2.81 7.96 2.55
N LEU A 89 -1.48 7.98 2.55
CA LEU A 89 -0.68 8.34 3.73
C LEU A 89 -1.04 9.73 4.25
N SER A 90 -1.18 10.73 3.38
CA SER A 90 -1.59 12.08 3.78
C SER A 90 -2.96 12.10 4.47
N TRP A 91 -3.91 11.27 4.04
CA TRP A 91 -5.20 11.14 4.74
C TRP A 91 -5.06 10.46 6.10
N LEU A 92 -4.25 9.40 6.18
CA LEU A 92 -4.01 8.68 7.42
C LEU A 92 -3.31 9.56 8.47
N MET A 93 -2.37 10.41 8.07
CA MET A 93 -1.69 11.37 8.93
C MET A 93 -2.62 12.43 9.55
N ARG A 94 -3.87 12.56 9.09
CA ARG A 94 -4.85 13.42 9.78
C ARG A 94 -5.34 12.83 11.10
N SER A 95 -5.14 11.53 11.30
CA SER A 95 -5.40 10.88 12.59
C SER A 95 -4.18 11.05 13.47
N ARG A 96 -4.33 11.76 14.60
CA ARG A 96 -3.23 12.12 15.51
C ARG A 96 -2.31 10.95 15.87
N ARG A 97 -2.88 9.75 16.10
CA ARG A 97 -2.13 8.54 16.44
C ARG A 97 -1.22 7.99 15.33
N LEU A 98 -1.41 8.42 14.08
CA LEU A 98 -0.61 7.97 12.93
C LEU A 98 0.41 9.02 12.45
N VAL A 99 0.45 10.19 13.07
CA VAL A 99 1.45 11.24 12.77
C VAL A 99 2.84 10.84 13.28
N ARG A 100 2.87 10.14 14.42
CA ARG A 100 4.07 9.56 15.02
C ARG A 100 3.75 8.14 15.43
N ASP A 101 4.75 7.28 15.41
CA ASP A 101 4.58 5.93 15.96
C ASP A 101 4.54 6.02 17.48
N TYR A 102 3.35 5.83 18.05
CA TYR A 102 3.13 5.77 19.49
C TYR A 102 3.09 4.32 19.98
N GLU A 103 2.99 3.34 19.08
CA GLU A 103 2.58 2.00 19.42
C GLU A 103 3.80 1.06 19.47
N THR A 104 4.00 0.37 20.59
CA THR A 104 5.16 -0.54 20.74
C THR A 104 5.00 -1.83 19.95
N ARG A 105 3.76 -2.20 19.58
CA ARG A 105 3.44 -3.46 18.90
C ARG A 105 2.96 -3.18 17.47
N PRO A 106 3.56 -3.81 16.44
CA PRO A 106 3.16 -3.59 15.03
C PRO A 106 1.67 -3.86 14.76
N GLU A 107 1.10 -4.87 15.41
CA GLU A 107 -0.32 -5.21 15.30
C GLU A 107 -1.28 -4.15 15.86
N VAL A 108 -0.86 -3.39 16.88
CA VAL A 108 -1.61 -2.24 17.37
C VAL A 108 -1.53 -1.09 16.35
N HIS A 109 -0.36 -0.84 15.79
CA HIS A 109 -0.20 0.17 14.74
C HIS A 109 -0.99 -0.18 13.47
N GLU A 110 -1.01 -1.46 13.05
CA GLU A 110 -1.89 -1.95 11.96
C GLU A 110 -3.36 -1.64 12.25
N THR A 111 -3.81 -1.87 13.48
CA THR A 111 -5.19 -1.59 13.92
C THR A 111 -5.51 -0.10 13.84
N MET A 112 -4.58 0.78 14.23
CA MET A 112 -4.77 2.23 14.11
C MET A 112 -4.90 2.68 12.65
N VAL A 113 -4.12 2.08 11.73
CA VAL A 113 -4.23 2.34 10.29
C VAL A 113 -5.60 1.91 9.77
N LEU A 114 -6.07 0.70 10.15
CA LEU A 114 -7.39 0.20 9.77
C LEU A 114 -8.50 1.12 10.26
N TRP A 115 -8.48 1.51 11.55
CA TRP A 115 -9.47 2.43 12.11
C TRP A 115 -9.51 3.75 11.35
N SER A 116 -8.33 4.36 11.12
CA SER A 116 -8.22 5.61 10.37
C SER A 116 -8.82 5.50 8.97
N MET A 117 -8.56 4.39 8.26
CA MET A 117 -9.16 4.14 6.95
C MET A 117 -10.68 3.95 7.03
N THR A 118 -11.20 3.21 8.01
CA THR A 118 -12.64 3.06 8.22
C THR A 118 -13.32 4.43 8.36
N MET A 119 -12.74 5.35 9.16
CA MET A 119 -13.29 6.71 9.28
C MET A 119 -13.28 7.47 7.94
N VAL A 120 -12.22 7.34 7.14
CA VAL A 120 -12.14 7.97 5.80
C VAL A 120 -13.21 7.40 4.88
N MET A 121 -13.35 6.07 4.83
CA MET A 121 -14.30 5.37 3.97
C MET A 121 -15.75 5.70 4.35
N THR A 122 -16.09 5.64 5.64
CA THR A 122 -17.45 5.97 6.12
C THR A 122 -17.83 7.41 5.82
N ARG A 123 -16.92 8.37 6.02
CA ARG A 123 -17.18 9.78 5.67
C ARG A 123 -17.40 9.99 4.17
N ARG A 124 -16.68 9.27 3.32
CA ARG A 124 -16.88 9.33 1.85
C ARG A 124 -18.22 8.74 1.44
N LEU A 125 -18.57 7.59 2.00
CA LEU A 125 -19.84 6.93 1.74
C LEU A 125 -21.02 7.82 2.14
N ALA A 126 -20.94 8.49 3.29
CA ALA A 126 -21.97 9.42 3.74
C ALA A 126 -22.13 10.64 2.82
N ARG A 127 -21.02 11.18 2.30
CA ARG A 127 -21.04 12.33 1.36
C ARG A 127 -21.59 11.99 -0.02
N GLN A 128 -21.43 10.75 -0.48
CA GLN A 128 -21.95 10.31 -1.78
C GLN A 128 -23.47 10.10 -1.79
N ARG A 129 -24.10 10.04 -0.61
CA ARG A 129 -25.55 9.86 -0.44
C ARG A 129 -26.30 11.18 -0.21
N ALA A 130 -25.59 12.30 -0.13
CA ALA A 130 -26.14 13.65 0.00
C ALA A 130 -26.04 14.37 -1.35
#